data_AF-A0A1E1XKH5-F1
#
_entry.id   AF-A0A1E1XKH5-F1
#
_cell.length_a   1.000
_cell.length_b   1.000
_cell.length_c   1.000
_cell.angle_alpha   90.00
_cell.angle_beta   90.00
_cell.angle_gamma   90.00
#
_symmetry.space_group_name_H-M   'P 1'
#
loop_
_entity.id
_entity.type
_entity.pdbx_description
1 polymer ?
#
loop_
_entity_poly.entity_id
_entity_poly.type
_entity_poly.pdbx_seq_one_letter_code
_entity_poly.pdbx_strand_id
1 'polypeptide(L)' 'LFYCVPREQVLECVEECIGEYGCVKFMNESGISTTDFLALLKAYLSSLCVEFNGAVFSQNDGICIGSAIA' A
#
# COMPACT_ATOMS: atom_id res chain seq x y z
N LEU A 1 2.01 -11.37 -18.93
CA LEU A 1 2.28 -10.24 -18.04
C LEU A 1 1.59 -10.53 -16.72
N PHE A 2 2.33 -10.97 -15.70
CA PHE A 2 1.81 -11.01 -14.34
C PHE A 2 2.23 -9.68 -13.71
N TYR A 3 1.28 -8.76 -13.55
CA TYR A 3 1.52 -7.49 -12.88
C TYR A 3 1.60 -7.73 -11.37
N CYS A 4 2.70 -8.34 -10.91
CA CYS A 4 3.03 -8.32 -9.49
C CYS A 4 3.82 -7.04 -9.22
N VAL A 5 3.15 -6.02 -8.69
CA VAL A 5 3.84 -4.85 -8.13
C VAL A 5 4.27 -5.21 -6.71
N PRO A 6 5.58 -5.25 -6.39
CA PRO A 6 6.07 -5.60 -5.06
C PRO A 6 5.63 -4.58 -4.01
N ARG A 7 5.29 -5.06 -2.80
CA ARG A 7 4.76 -4.20 -1.72
C ARG A 7 5.78 -3.15 -1.28
N GLU A 8 7.04 -3.57 -1.20
CA GLU A 8 8.16 -2.73 -0.81
C GLU A 8 8.34 -1.59 -1.82
N GLN A 9 8.27 -1.88 -3.11
CA GLN A 9 8.37 -0.85 -4.17
C GLN A 9 7.20 0.14 -4.10
N VAL A 10 5.98 -0.32 -3.77
CA VAL A 10 4.84 0.60 -3.56
C VAL A 10 5.11 1.53 -2.39
N LEU A 11 5.61 1.02 -1.27
CA LEU A 11 5.93 1.83 -0.10
C LEU A 11 7.03 2.86 -0.41
N GLU A 12 8.09 2.45 -1.10
CA GLU A 12 9.17 3.34 -1.55
C GLU A 12 8.65 4.44 -2.47
N CYS A 13 7.88 4.09 -3.51
CA CYS A 13 7.32 5.08 -4.43
C CYS A 13 6.38 6.08 -3.73
N VAL A 14 5.58 5.61 -2.76
CA VAL A 14 4.69 6.48 -1.97
C VAL A 14 5.49 7.41 -1.08
N GLU A 15 6.55 6.91 -0.43
CA GLU A 15 7.45 7.73 0.39
C GLU A 15 8.13 8.82 -0.44
N GLU A 16 8.69 8.44 -1.60
CA GLU A 16 9.30 9.37 -2.56
C GLU A 16 8.30 10.43 -3.01
N CYS A 17 7.09 10.04 -3.40
CA CYS A 17 6.04 10.98 -3.80
C CYS A 17 5.70 11.96 -2.67
N ILE A 18 5.52 11.49 -1.43
CA ILE A 18 5.23 12.39 -0.31
C ILE A 18 6.41 13.34 -0.06
N GLY A 19 7.64 12.87 -0.22
CA GLY A 19 8.85 13.68 -0.17
C GLY A 19 8.87 14.78 -1.24
N GLU A 20 8.57 14.43 -2.49
CA GLU A 20 8.57 15.36 -3.63
C GLU A 20 7.46 16.40 -3.56
N TYR A 21 6.23 16.00 -3.18
CA TYR A 21 5.07 16.89 -3.11
C TYR A 21 4.92 17.63 -1.76
N GLY A 22 5.80 17.31 -0.79
CA GLY A 22 5.94 18.02 0.47
C GLY A 22 5.28 17.31 1.66
N CYS A 23 6.11 16.75 2.54
CA CYS A 23 5.68 16.01 3.73
C CYS A 23 4.84 16.86 4.70
N VAL A 24 5.15 18.15 4.87
CA VAL A 24 4.37 19.06 5.74
C VAL A 24 2.97 19.29 5.18
N LYS A 25 2.85 19.46 3.86
CA LYS A 25 1.56 19.62 3.19
C LYS A 25 0.73 18.35 3.34
N PHE A 26 1.33 17.19 3.06
CA PHE A 26 0.69 15.89 3.25
C PHE A 26 0.19 15.71 4.69
N MET A 27 1.01 16.00 5.69
CA MET A 27 0.64 15.87 7.10
C MET A 27 -0.51 16.82 7.48
N ASN A 28 -0.50 18.06 6.98
CA ASN A 28 -1.58 19.00 7.24
C ASN A 28 -2.91 18.58 6.61
N GLU A 29 -2.88 17.93 5.44
CA GLU A 29 -4.09 17.49 4.73
C GLU A 29 -4.62 16.13 5.23
N SER A 30 -3.72 15.20 5.57
CA SER A 30 -4.06 13.85 6.02
C SER A 30 -4.23 13.71 7.53
N GLY A 31 -3.67 14.64 8.31
CA GLY A 31 -3.66 14.59 9.78
C GLY A 31 -2.73 13.55 10.39
N ILE A 32 -1.89 12.88 9.59
CA ILE A 32 -0.97 11.82 10.04
C ILE A 32 0.44 12.05 9.48
N SER A 33 1.46 11.53 10.18
CA SER A 33 2.83 11.61 9.68
C SER A 33 3.04 10.69 8.48
N THR A 34 4.04 11.01 7.64
CA THR A 34 4.45 10.13 6.53
C THR A 34 4.80 8.72 7.04
N THR A 35 5.50 8.61 8.17
CA THR A 35 5.89 7.33 8.77
C THR A 35 4.66 6.52 9.22
N ASP A 36 3.70 7.16 9.90
CA ASP A 36 2.50 6.47 10.35
C ASP A 36 1.62 6.05 9.18
N PHE A 37 1.53 6.88 8.13
CA PHE A 37 0.83 6.53 6.90
C PHE A 37 1.46 5.32 6.20
N LEU A 38 2.78 5.29 6.06
CA LEU A 38 3.49 4.14 5.48
C LEU A 38 3.32 2.87 6.31
N ALA A 39 3.28 2.98 7.65
CA ALA A 39 2.99 1.86 8.54
C ALA A 39 1.56 1.33 8.34
N LEU A 40 0.57 2.23 8.23
CA LEU A 40 -0.82 1.87 7.93
C LEU A 40 -0.96 1.22 6.55
N LEU A 41 -0.32 1.78 5.53
CA LEU A 41 -0.31 1.24 4.17
C LEU A 41 0.31 -0.15 4.14
N LYS A 42 1.44 -0.35 4.84
CA LYS A 42 2.08 -1.67 4.97
C LYS A 42 1.16 -2.67 5.66
N ALA A 43 0.48 -2.29 6.73
CA ALA A 43 -0.47 -3.13 7.43
C ALA A 43 -1.66 -3.51 6.51
N TYR A 44 -2.20 -2.54 5.78
CA TYR A 44 -3.27 -2.76 4.80
C TYR A 44 -2.86 -3.77 3.73
N LEU A 45 -1.71 -3.55 3.07
CA LEU A 45 -1.18 -4.43 2.03
C LEU A 45 -0.90 -5.85 2.55
N SER A 46 -0.51 -5.98 3.82
CA SER A 46 -0.25 -7.28 4.46
C SER A 46 -1.53 -8.00 4.90
N SER A 47 -2.66 -7.30 4.98
CA SER A 47 -3.95 -7.84 5.40
C SER A 47 -4.85 -8.31 4.26
N LEU A 48 -4.39 -8.15 3.01
CA LEU A 48 -5.18 -8.48 1.82
C LEU A 48 -5.36 -10.00 1.70
N CYS A 49 -6.63 -10.41 1.69
CA CYS A 49 -7.05 -11.78 1.46
C CYS A 49 -7.95 -11.84 0.23
N VAL A 50 -7.84 -12.92 -0.54
CA VAL A 50 -8.67 -13.18 -1.72
C VAL A 50 -9.46 -14.45 -1.46
N GLU A 51 -10.77 -14.42 -1.74
CA GLU A 51 -11.59 -15.63 -1.78
C GLU A 51 -11.56 -16.23 -3.18
N PHE A 52 -11.23 -17.51 -3.28
CA PHE A 52 -11.29 -18.28 -4.51
C PHE A 52 -11.87 -19.67 -4.25
N ASN A 53 -12.96 -20.00 -4.95
CA ASN A 53 -13.68 -21.27 -4.81
C ASN A 53 -14.04 -21.64 -3.36
N GLY A 54 -14.48 -20.65 -2.56
CA GLY A 54 -14.87 -20.85 -1.16
C GLY A 54 -13.71 -21.03 -0.18
N ALA A 55 -12.46 -20.89 -0.64
CA ALA A 55 -11.28 -20.84 0.21
C ALA A 55 -10.70 -19.42 0.25
N VAL A 56 -10.22 -19.02 1.43
CA VAL A 56 -9.59 -17.71 1.64
C VAL A 56 -8.08 -17.87 1.59
N PHE A 57 -7.43 -17.06 0.77
CA PHE A 57 -5.99 -17.03 0.59
C PHE A 57 -5.44 -15.69 1.05
N SER A 58 -4.44 -15.72 1.93
CA SER A 58 -3.63 -14.54 2.20
C SER A 58 -2.79 -14.24 0.97
N GLN A 59 -2.85 -13.00 0.48
CA GLN A 59 -1.88 -12.58 -0.50
C GLN A 59 -0.54 -12.41 0.22
N ASN A 60 0.47 -13.16 -0.18
CA ASN A 60 1.80 -13.11 0.43
C ASN A 60 2.81 -12.34 -0.42
N ASP A 61 2.50 -12.11 -1.70
CA ASP A 61 3.37 -11.40 -2.63
C ASP A 61 2.55 -10.48 -3.55
N GLY A 62 3.12 -9.30 -3.80
CA GLY A 62 2.52 -8.22 -4.57
C GLY A 62 1.28 -7.55 -3.96
N ILE A 63 0.71 -6.62 -4.73
CA ILE A 63 -0.58 -5.97 -4.45
C ILE A 63 -1.75 -6.79 -5.00
N CYS A 64 -2.93 -6.70 -4.38
CA CYS A 64 -4.13 -7.34 -4.89
C CYS A 64 -4.69 -6.52 -6.05
N ILE A 65 -4.68 -7.09 -7.26
CA ILE A 65 -5.33 -6.48 -8.42
C ILE A 65 -6.84 -6.43 -8.15
N GLY A 66 -7.43 -5.24 -8.22
CA GLY A 66 -8.81 -4.98 -7.82
C GLY A 66 -9.01 -4.51 -6.37
N SER A 67 -7.94 -4.31 -5.61
CA SER A 67 -8.00 -3.56 -4.34
C SER A 67 -8.10 -2.05 -4.59
N ALA A 68 -8.40 -1.27 -3.55
CA ALA A 68 -8.44 0.20 -3.66
C ALA A 68 -7.12 0.87 -4.10
N ILE A 69 -6.02 0.12 -4.16
CA ILE A 69 -4.67 0.60 -4.51
C ILE A 69 -4.29 0.21 -5.95
N ALA A 70 -5.00 -0.74 -6.58
CA ALA A 70 -4.64 -1.33 -7.87
C ALA A 70 -5.69 -1.06 -8.96
#